data_AF-A0A0W0G6T8-F1
#
_entry.id   AF-A0A0W0G6T8-F1
#
_cell.length_a   1.000
_cell.length_b   1.000
_cell.length_c   1.000
_cell.angle_alpha   90.00
_cell.angle_beta   90.00
_cell.angle_gamma   90.00
#
_symmetry.space_group_name_H-M   'P 1'
#
loop_
_entity.id
_entity.type
_entity.pdbx_description
1 polymer ?
#
loop_
_entity_poly.entity_id
_entity_poly.type
_entity_poly.pdbx_seq_one_letter_code
_entity_poly.pdbx_strand_id
1 'polypeptide(L)'
;MPDPSWHIQLDTPKIDEILRRFIGSLSGILEEKNDSPAWEPTSDDDDDIPEDSDGIIDHIRSLRIPSLSSRFVDEPPMTIYRLGTFSEQPNLKLRVENLFNGKDTFLVNASGTGKTRLLYEGLCMHWGFYFTSAIDSMRLGFEDLDGAIKKLGRRGEFNTVFSPTSNPEATKHNLRLAHRQFSTILLVRLLVFKAFLTAAAAASCQSDKHKEIWLKLQLVFPFPGMRLPFTELSKHIESRDIGDHVIDDAISEVLSEICASRDTHGQRLFIALDEANVASHSLNRAFMDNEGNCYPVLKAILRIWTGHLKNYPFTFVVAGTEIPSHLFNDDLEWGEWRWSSDTGGFDDKASQRDYIRQFLPSILESSDEGQTLIDRIWLWLRGRCVQNSSSTLP
;
A
#
# COMPACT_ATOMS: atom_id res chain seq x y z
N MET A 1 -4.26 31.47 22.25
CA MET A 1 -3.35 30.60 23.05
C MET A 1 -3.70 29.16 22.68
N PRO A 2 -2.76 28.31 22.26
CA PRO A 2 -3.06 26.92 21.98
C PRO A 2 -3.03 26.11 23.28
N ASP A 3 -4.02 25.24 23.42
CA ASP A 3 -4.34 24.40 24.59
C ASP A 3 -3.26 23.31 24.83
N PRO A 4 -2.70 23.16 26.04
CA PRO A 4 -1.59 22.24 26.32
C PRO A 4 -2.03 20.94 27.00
N SER A 5 -3.00 20.21 26.46
CA SER A 5 -3.42 18.92 27.02
C SER A 5 -2.98 17.73 26.14
N TRP A 6 -1.69 17.40 26.18
CA TRP A 6 -1.19 16.09 25.76
C TRP A 6 -0.88 15.27 27.03
N HIS A 7 -1.75 14.31 27.35
CA HIS A 7 -1.53 13.40 28.47
C HIS A 7 -1.66 11.94 28.01
N ILE A 8 -0.73 11.49 27.18
CA ILE A 8 -0.42 10.06 27.01
C ILE A 8 1.06 9.84 27.27
N GLN A 9 1.37 8.84 28.11
CA GLN A 9 2.70 8.39 28.57
C GLN A 9 3.53 7.69 27.46
N LEU A 10 3.45 8.16 26.23
CA LEU A 10 4.56 8.01 25.30
C LEU A 10 5.58 9.07 25.68
N ASP A 11 6.89 8.85 25.50
CA ASP A 11 7.90 9.89 25.72
C ASP A 11 7.73 11.00 24.67
N THR A 12 6.75 11.86 24.93
CA THR A 12 6.20 12.88 24.03
C THR A 12 7.27 13.81 23.47
N PRO A 13 8.32 14.25 24.21
CA PRO A 13 9.31 15.17 23.67
C PRO A 13 10.05 14.65 22.44
N LYS A 14 10.44 13.36 22.42
CA LYS A 14 11.22 12.83 21.28
C LYS A 14 10.33 12.52 20.08
N ILE A 15 9.13 11.98 20.31
CA ILE A 15 8.14 11.78 19.25
C ILE A 15 7.78 13.12 18.62
N ASP A 16 7.50 14.14 19.43
CA ASP A 16 7.21 15.49 18.97
C ASP A 16 8.36 16.09 18.17
N GLU A 17 9.60 15.92 18.61
CA GLU A 17 10.79 16.39 17.89
C GLU A 17 10.85 15.75 16.48
N ILE A 18 10.66 14.43 16.40
CA ILE A 18 10.68 13.70 15.13
C ILE A 18 9.56 14.18 14.20
N LEU A 19 8.34 14.33 14.74
CA LEU A 19 7.18 14.76 13.96
C LEU A 19 7.29 16.23 13.53
N ARG A 20 7.78 17.14 14.38
CA ARG A 20 8.02 18.55 14.01
C ARG A 20 9.05 18.67 12.91
N ARG A 21 10.14 17.89 12.97
CA ARG A 21 11.14 17.84 11.89
C ARG A 21 10.50 17.38 10.58
N PHE A 22 9.67 16.34 10.64
CA PHE A 22 8.94 15.85 9.46
C PHE A 22 7.99 16.90 8.88
N ILE A 23 7.18 17.56 9.72
CA ILE A 23 6.28 18.66 9.31
C ILE A 23 7.07 19.77 8.62
N GLY A 24 8.21 20.19 9.19
CA GLY A 24 9.07 21.21 8.59
C GLY A 24 9.53 20.85 7.17
N SER A 25 9.86 19.58 6.93
CA SER A 25 10.26 19.07 5.61
C SER A 25 9.11 18.96 4.60
N LEU A 26 7.85 18.91 5.04
CA LEU A 26 6.69 18.78 4.14
C LEU A 26 6.35 20.08 3.40
N SER A 27 6.67 21.25 3.97
CA SER A 27 6.30 22.56 3.41
C SER A 27 6.66 22.69 1.91
N GLY A 28 7.90 22.40 1.52
CA GLY A 28 8.34 22.46 0.13
C GLY A 28 7.71 21.42 -0.80
N ILE A 29 7.29 20.26 -0.26
CA ILE A 29 6.68 19.17 -1.03
C ILE A 29 5.20 19.46 -1.31
N LEU A 30 4.51 20.06 -0.34
CA LEU A 30 3.09 20.41 -0.43
C LEU A 30 2.86 21.66 -1.30
N GLU A 31 3.85 22.55 -1.44
CA GLU A 31 3.80 23.78 -2.26
C GLU A 31 4.23 23.57 -3.74
N GLU A 32 4.09 22.35 -4.28
CA GLU A 32 4.26 22.03 -5.72
C GLU A 32 5.67 22.14 -6.34
N LYS A 33 6.76 22.24 -5.56
CA LYS A 33 8.13 22.10 -6.12
C LYS A 33 8.56 20.64 -6.30
N ASN A 34 7.69 19.82 -6.90
CA ASN A 34 7.97 18.40 -7.13
C ASN A 34 8.47 18.14 -8.55
N ASP A 35 9.59 18.75 -8.93
CA ASP A 35 10.40 18.26 -10.06
C ASP A 35 11.10 16.98 -9.60
N SER A 36 10.34 15.89 -9.56
CA SER A 36 10.92 14.58 -9.32
C SER A 36 11.80 14.23 -10.52
N PRO A 37 13.01 13.70 -10.32
CA PRO A 37 13.85 13.30 -11.44
C PRO A 37 13.09 12.31 -12.32
N ALA A 38 13.19 12.47 -13.64
CA ALA A 38 12.70 11.48 -14.57
C ALA A 38 13.72 10.34 -14.68
N TRP A 39 13.23 9.13 -14.90
CA TRP A 39 14.06 8.00 -15.26
C TRP A 39 14.63 8.23 -16.67
N GLU A 40 15.90 7.90 -16.86
CA GLU A 40 16.59 8.00 -18.14
C GLU A 40 17.11 6.61 -18.56
N PRO A 41 17.02 6.24 -19.84
CA PRO A 41 17.66 5.03 -20.34
C PRO A 41 19.17 5.10 -20.10
N THR A 42 19.75 4.08 -19.46
CA THR A 42 21.20 3.93 -19.34
C THR A 42 21.77 3.39 -20.65
N SER A 43 22.90 3.94 -21.10
CA SER A 43 23.57 3.57 -22.35
C SER A 43 24.58 2.43 -22.17
N ASP A 44 24.51 1.66 -21.08
CA ASP A 44 25.61 0.76 -20.70
C ASP A 44 25.80 -0.45 -21.65
N ASP A 45 24.88 -0.67 -22.58
CA ASP A 45 25.00 -1.61 -23.70
C ASP A 45 25.30 -0.84 -25.03
N ASP A 46 26.41 -0.10 -25.05
CA ASP A 46 26.88 0.72 -26.19
C ASP A 46 27.16 -0.07 -27.49
N ASP A 47 27.10 -1.40 -27.47
CA ASP A 47 27.44 -2.25 -28.62
C ASP A 47 26.25 -2.59 -29.55
N ASP A 48 25.00 -2.30 -29.16
CA ASP A 48 23.79 -2.73 -29.92
C ASP A 48 22.77 -1.61 -30.22
N ILE A 49 23.03 -0.34 -29.87
CA ILE A 49 22.09 0.76 -30.14
C ILE A 49 22.30 1.28 -31.58
N PRO A 50 21.32 1.13 -32.51
CA PRO A 50 21.46 1.61 -33.88
C PRO A 50 21.68 3.12 -33.94
N GLU A 51 22.47 3.60 -34.92
CA GLU A 51 22.78 5.04 -35.12
C GLU A 51 21.54 5.94 -35.29
N ASP A 52 20.34 5.39 -35.55
CA ASP A 52 19.05 6.09 -35.68
C ASP A 52 18.20 6.12 -34.38
N SER A 53 18.81 5.93 -33.20
CA SER A 53 18.08 5.79 -31.92
C SER A 53 17.69 7.09 -31.22
N ASP A 54 18.15 8.25 -31.70
CA ASP A 54 17.90 9.55 -31.06
C ASP A 54 16.40 9.84 -30.90
N GLY A 55 15.59 9.54 -31.92
CA GLY A 55 14.13 9.74 -31.87
C GLY A 55 13.41 8.81 -30.89
N ILE A 56 13.98 7.62 -30.61
CA ILE A 56 13.42 6.66 -29.64
C ILE A 56 13.75 7.11 -28.22
N ILE A 57 15.00 7.50 -27.97
CA ILE A 57 15.46 7.98 -26.67
C ILE A 57 14.71 9.27 -26.29
N ASP A 58 14.56 10.20 -27.23
CA ASP A 58 13.82 11.44 -26.98
C ASP A 58 12.33 11.18 -26.72
N HIS A 59 11.72 10.21 -27.40
CA HIS A 59 10.36 9.77 -27.10
C HIS A 59 10.26 9.22 -25.67
N ILE A 60 11.17 8.33 -25.27
CA ILE A 60 11.18 7.77 -23.91
C ILE A 60 11.36 8.88 -22.85
N ARG A 61 12.28 9.82 -23.07
CA ARG A 61 12.45 11.00 -22.20
C ARG A 61 11.18 11.84 -22.13
N SER A 62 10.44 11.97 -23.24
CA SER A 62 9.19 12.71 -23.29
C SER A 62 8.08 12.12 -22.42
N LEU A 63 8.14 10.80 -22.13
CA LEU A 63 7.20 10.15 -21.22
C LEU A 63 7.34 10.67 -19.78
N ARG A 64 8.52 11.19 -19.38
CA ARG A 64 8.79 11.65 -18.01
C ARG A 64 8.43 10.60 -16.96
N ILE A 65 8.84 9.36 -17.19
CA ILE A 65 8.65 8.27 -16.22
C ILE A 65 9.35 8.67 -14.91
N PRO A 66 8.73 8.54 -13.73
CA PRO A 66 9.39 8.90 -12.48
C PRO A 66 10.65 8.07 -12.26
N SER A 67 11.73 8.68 -11.78
CA SER A 67 12.90 7.96 -11.27
C SER A 67 12.71 7.66 -9.79
N LEU A 68 12.91 6.39 -9.41
CA LEU A 68 13.16 6.03 -8.02
C LEU A 68 14.67 6.24 -7.82
N SER A 69 15.08 7.17 -6.97
CA SER A 69 16.49 7.52 -6.73
C SER A 69 17.33 6.40 -6.09
N SER A 70 16.85 5.17 -6.12
CA SER A 70 17.50 3.97 -5.61
C SER A 70 18.53 3.51 -6.62
N ARG A 71 19.82 3.46 -6.21
CA ARG A 71 20.94 2.90 -6.98
C ARG A 71 20.81 1.40 -7.32
N PHE A 72 19.65 0.81 -7.12
CA PHE A 72 19.39 -0.62 -7.21
C PHE A 72 18.24 -0.95 -8.16
N VAL A 73 17.61 0.05 -8.78
CA VAL A 73 16.49 -0.15 -9.71
C VAL A 73 16.84 0.58 -11.00
N ASP A 74 17.40 -0.17 -11.95
CA ASP A 74 17.72 0.35 -13.29
C ASP A 74 16.47 0.34 -14.19
N GLU A 75 15.43 -0.41 -13.81
CA GLU A 75 14.17 -0.52 -14.54
C GLU A 75 13.22 0.67 -14.29
N PRO A 76 12.46 1.13 -15.30
CA PRO A 76 11.48 2.19 -15.14
C PRO A 76 10.31 1.73 -14.26
N PRO A 77 9.93 2.50 -13.22
CA PRO A 77 8.90 2.10 -12.26
C PRO A 77 7.49 2.36 -12.83
N MET A 78 7.08 1.53 -13.79
CA MET A 78 5.83 1.70 -14.54
C MET A 78 4.59 1.69 -13.64
N THR A 79 4.64 1.02 -12.50
CA THR A 79 3.53 0.96 -11.53
C THR A 79 3.16 2.33 -10.94
N ILE A 80 4.07 3.32 -10.94
CA ILE A 80 3.81 4.69 -10.49
C ILE A 80 3.79 5.72 -11.63
N TYR A 81 4.01 5.28 -12.87
CA TYR A 81 3.91 6.15 -14.05
C TYR A 81 2.49 6.72 -14.17
N ARG A 82 2.37 8.05 -14.31
CA ARG A 82 1.08 8.77 -14.36
C ARG A 82 0.13 8.41 -13.21
N LEU A 83 0.65 8.19 -12.01
CA LEU A 83 -0.14 7.86 -10.82
C LEU A 83 -1.22 8.92 -10.56
N GLY A 84 -2.45 8.48 -10.27
CA GLY A 84 -3.61 9.35 -9.97
C GLY A 84 -4.51 9.65 -11.17
N THR A 85 -4.08 9.27 -12.38
CA THR A 85 -4.79 9.59 -13.64
C THR A 85 -6.00 8.69 -13.91
N PHE A 86 -6.25 7.64 -13.12
CA PHE A 86 -7.44 6.80 -13.32
C PHE A 86 -8.73 7.59 -13.07
N SER A 87 -8.67 8.61 -12.21
CA SER A 87 -9.78 9.53 -11.93
C SER A 87 -10.27 10.31 -13.16
N GLU A 88 -9.41 10.48 -14.18
CA GLU A 88 -9.70 11.21 -15.42
C GLU A 88 -10.37 10.30 -16.48
N GLN A 89 -10.34 8.98 -16.28
CA GLN A 89 -10.83 8.00 -17.24
C GLN A 89 -12.06 7.27 -16.66
N PRO A 90 -13.29 7.50 -17.20
CA PRO A 90 -14.53 7.02 -16.58
C PRO A 90 -14.55 5.53 -16.24
N ASN A 91 -14.05 4.68 -17.15
CA ASN A 91 -14.03 3.23 -16.94
C ASN A 91 -13.05 2.81 -15.83
N LEU A 92 -11.88 3.45 -15.75
CA LEU A 92 -10.89 3.15 -14.72
C LEU A 92 -11.30 3.71 -13.37
N LYS A 93 -11.86 4.91 -13.34
CA LYS A 93 -12.47 5.52 -12.16
C LYS A 93 -13.54 4.62 -11.54
N LEU A 94 -14.49 4.14 -12.34
CA LEU A 94 -15.55 3.25 -11.87
C LEU A 94 -15.00 1.96 -11.24
N ARG A 95 -13.93 1.39 -11.83
CA ARG A 95 -13.27 0.19 -11.27
C ARG A 95 -12.66 0.47 -9.89
N VAL A 96 -11.97 1.60 -9.74
CA VAL A 96 -11.43 2.03 -8.45
C VAL A 96 -12.54 2.25 -7.44
N GLU A 97 -13.61 2.95 -7.81
CA GLU A 97 -14.77 3.19 -6.93
C GLU A 97 -15.48 1.88 -6.52
N ASN A 98 -15.57 0.91 -7.43
CA ASN A 98 -16.12 -0.41 -7.12
C ASN A 98 -15.26 -1.16 -6.10
N LEU A 99 -13.94 -1.01 -6.16
CA LEU A 99 -13.02 -1.61 -5.19
C LEU A 99 -13.08 -0.88 -3.84
N PHE A 100 -13.10 0.45 -3.86
CA PHE A 100 -13.12 1.35 -2.70
C PHE A 100 -14.54 1.77 -2.30
N ASN A 101 -15.48 0.83 -2.34
CA ASN A 101 -16.91 1.10 -2.12
C ASN A 101 -17.34 1.12 -0.63
N GLY A 102 -16.39 0.98 0.28
CA GLY A 102 -16.63 0.97 1.72
C GLY A 102 -16.98 -0.37 2.35
N LYS A 103 -16.84 -1.48 1.60
CA LYS A 103 -16.86 -2.84 2.15
C LYS A 103 -15.45 -3.41 2.22
N ASP A 104 -15.14 -4.07 3.33
CA ASP A 104 -13.89 -4.81 3.46
C ASP A 104 -13.79 -5.84 2.34
N THR A 105 -12.70 -5.82 1.58
CA THR A 105 -12.57 -6.58 0.34
C THR A 105 -11.27 -7.35 0.29
N PHE A 106 -11.34 -8.64 -0.03
CA PHE A 106 -10.21 -9.43 -0.53
C PHE A 106 -10.15 -9.31 -2.06
N LEU A 107 -9.07 -8.71 -2.59
CA LEU A 107 -8.79 -8.63 -4.02
C LEU A 107 -7.78 -9.72 -4.41
N VAL A 108 -8.28 -10.85 -4.93
CA VAL A 108 -7.46 -12.00 -5.28
C VAL A 108 -7.46 -12.22 -6.79
N ASN A 109 -6.28 -12.10 -7.40
CA ASN A 109 -6.09 -12.37 -8.83
C ASN A 109 -4.62 -12.69 -9.12
N ALA A 110 -4.32 -13.27 -10.28
CA ALA A 110 -2.98 -13.65 -10.71
C ALA A 110 -1.96 -12.49 -10.63
N SER A 111 -0.66 -12.81 -10.58
CA SER A 111 0.39 -11.79 -10.64
C SER A 111 0.34 -11.01 -11.97
N GLY A 112 0.72 -9.74 -11.94
CA GLY A 112 0.72 -8.86 -13.13
C GLY A 112 -0.65 -8.36 -13.60
N THR A 113 -1.74 -8.66 -12.88
CA THR A 113 -3.11 -8.23 -13.26
C THR A 113 -3.46 -6.79 -12.92
N GLY A 114 -2.56 -6.05 -12.24
CA GLY A 114 -2.76 -4.63 -11.91
C GLY A 114 -3.34 -4.35 -10.52
N LYS A 115 -3.42 -5.35 -9.62
CA LYS A 115 -3.90 -5.19 -8.22
C LYS A 115 -3.22 -4.02 -7.51
N THR A 116 -1.89 -4.02 -7.44
CA THR A 116 -1.09 -2.96 -6.79
C THR A 116 -1.39 -1.58 -7.39
N ARG A 117 -1.50 -1.48 -8.72
CA ARG A 117 -1.85 -0.20 -9.36
C ARG A 117 -3.25 0.28 -8.95
N LEU A 118 -4.24 -0.62 -8.84
CA LEU A 118 -5.57 -0.26 -8.37
C LEU A 118 -5.59 0.21 -6.92
N LEU A 119 -4.78 -0.42 -6.05
CA LEU A 119 -4.62 0.05 -4.67
C LEU A 119 -4.04 1.47 -4.64
N TYR A 120 -3.03 1.74 -5.45
CA TYR A 120 -2.41 3.06 -5.54
C TYR A 120 -3.39 4.12 -6.05
N GLU A 121 -4.11 3.84 -7.14
CA GLU A 121 -5.08 4.77 -7.70
C GLU A 121 -6.25 5.03 -6.73
N GLY A 122 -6.70 4.01 -6.01
CA GLY A 122 -7.69 4.19 -4.93
C GLY A 122 -7.19 5.08 -3.80
N LEU A 123 -5.93 4.95 -3.41
CA LEU A 123 -5.31 5.82 -2.41
C LEU A 123 -4.94 7.22 -2.92
N CYS A 124 -4.95 7.45 -4.24
CA CYS A 124 -4.96 8.80 -4.81
C CYS A 124 -6.35 9.45 -4.73
N MET A 125 -7.43 8.65 -4.80
CA MET A 125 -8.81 9.13 -4.75
C MET A 125 -9.34 9.26 -3.31
N HIS A 126 -8.88 8.40 -2.41
CA HIS A 126 -9.34 8.31 -1.02
C HIS A 126 -8.17 8.41 -0.03
N TRP A 127 -8.43 9.00 1.13
CA TRP A 127 -7.47 8.95 2.23
C TRP A 127 -7.31 7.53 2.75
N GLY A 128 -6.07 7.14 3.02
CA GLY A 128 -5.81 5.81 3.54
C GLY A 128 -4.33 5.47 3.66
N PHE A 129 -4.08 4.22 4.01
CA PHE A 129 -2.76 3.70 4.33
C PHE A 129 -2.41 2.56 3.39
N TYR A 130 -1.20 2.61 2.84
CA TYR A 130 -0.63 1.51 2.07
C TYR A 130 0.35 0.72 2.94
N PHE A 131 0.11 -0.58 3.03
CA PHE A 131 0.98 -1.57 3.63
C PHE A 131 1.25 -2.65 2.59
N THR A 132 2.46 -3.21 2.62
CA THR A 132 2.78 -4.41 1.83
C THR A 132 3.38 -5.47 2.74
N SER A 133 2.94 -6.71 2.55
CA SER A 133 3.49 -7.86 3.30
C SER A 133 4.85 -8.32 2.76
N ALA A 134 5.23 -7.87 1.57
CA ALA A 134 6.51 -8.15 0.95
C ALA A 134 6.92 -7.01 0.02
N ILE A 135 8.21 -6.66 0.04
CA ILE A 135 8.77 -5.70 -0.89
C ILE A 135 9.33 -6.45 -2.11
N ASP A 136 8.95 -6.00 -3.31
CA ASP A 136 9.41 -6.53 -4.59
C ASP A 136 10.75 -5.91 -5.04
N SER A 137 11.19 -6.23 -6.26
CA SER A 137 12.43 -5.70 -6.84
C SER A 137 12.41 -4.18 -7.02
N MET A 138 11.24 -3.56 -7.22
CA MET A 138 11.08 -2.11 -7.35
C MET A 138 11.24 -1.38 -6.02
N ARG A 139 11.18 -2.12 -4.91
CA ARG A 139 11.32 -1.62 -3.55
C ARG A 139 10.31 -0.53 -3.17
N LEU A 140 9.12 -0.60 -3.77
CA LEU A 140 8.03 0.32 -3.48
C LEU A 140 7.33 -0.09 -2.18
N GLY A 141 7.09 0.90 -1.31
CA GLY A 141 6.49 0.66 -0.01
C GLY A 141 7.52 0.58 1.11
N PHE A 142 7.06 0.86 2.32
CA PHE A 142 7.90 0.83 3.51
C PHE A 142 7.94 -0.60 4.11
N GLU A 143 9.12 -1.09 4.48
CA GLU A 143 9.37 -2.50 4.89
C GLU A 143 8.92 -2.83 6.33
N ASP A 144 8.06 -2.01 6.93
CA ASP A 144 7.69 -2.19 8.34
C ASP A 144 6.97 -3.52 8.57
N LEU A 145 6.00 -3.86 7.72
CA LEU A 145 5.20 -5.07 7.90
C LEU A 145 5.98 -6.35 7.54
N ASP A 146 6.64 -6.40 6.38
CA ASP A 146 7.49 -7.52 5.96
C ASP A 146 8.61 -7.78 6.98
N GLY A 147 9.32 -6.72 7.38
CA GLY A 147 10.36 -6.78 8.40
C GLY A 147 9.83 -7.27 9.75
N ALA A 148 8.64 -6.84 10.15
CA ALA A 148 8.01 -7.28 11.39
C ALA A 148 7.60 -8.75 11.37
N ILE A 149 7.01 -9.24 10.27
CA ILE A 149 6.66 -10.66 10.11
C ILE A 149 7.92 -11.53 10.23
N LYS A 150 8.99 -11.16 9.51
CA LYS A 150 10.29 -11.85 9.57
C LYS A 150 10.91 -11.79 10.97
N LYS A 151 10.88 -10.63 11.63
CA LYS A 151 11.40 -10.43 12.99
C LYS A 151 10.65 -11.29 14.00
N LEU A 152 9.32 -11.35 13.90
CA LEU A 152 8.47 -12.14 14.80
C LEU A 152 8.84 -13.63 14.73
N GLY A 153 8.98 -14.19 13.53
CA GLY A 153 9.37 -15.59 13.33
C GLY A 153 10.79 -15.95 13.77
N ARG A 154 11.67 -14.97 13.96
CA ARG A 154 13.06 -15.17 14.41
C ARG A 154 13.25 -14.98 15.92
N ARG A 155 12.22 -14.53 16.66
CA ARG A 155 12.30 -14.38 18.11
C ARG A 155 12.34 -15.76 18.76
N GLY A 156 13.34 -16.03 19.60
CA GLY A 156 13.48 -17.33 20.27
C GLY A 156 12.32 -17.68 21.20
N GLU A 157 11.59 -16.68 21.69
CA GLU A 157 10.38 -16.81 22.51
C GLU A 157 9.10 -17.03 21.69
N PHE A 158 9.14 -16.88 20.37
CA PHE A 158 7.97 -16.98 19.50
C PHE A 158 7.81 -18.40 18.94
N ASN A 159 6.63 -19.00 19.15
CA ASN A 159 6.33 -20.33 18.67
C ASN A 159 5.84 -20.28 17.22
N THR A 160 6.64 -20.72 16.26
CA THR A 160 6.27 -20.64 14.84
C THR A 160 5.24 -21.70 14.41
N VAL A 161 5.06 -22.75 15.20
CA VAL A 161 4.16 -23.87 14.90
C VAL A 161 3.41 -24.31 16.16
N PHE A 162 2.08 -24.28 16.09
CA PHE A 162 1.18 -24.89 17.07
C PHE A 162 0.53 -26.17 16.54
N SER A 163 0.18 -27.03 17.49
CA SER A 163 -0.66 -28.22 17.35
C SER A 163 -1.86 -28.11 18.28
N PRO A 164 -2.97 -28.85 18.06
CA PRO A 164 -4.11 -28.84 18.98
C PRO A 164 -3.77 -29.22 20.43
N THR A 165 -2.62 -29.86 20.67
CA THR A 165 -2.09 -30.21 21.98
C THR A 165 -1.16 -29.16 22.60
N SER A 166 -0.95 -28.03 21.91
CA SER A 166 -0.07 -26.97 22.37
C SER A 166 -0.64 -26.25 23.60
N ASN A 167 0.26 -25.72 24.43
CA ASN A 167 -0.11 -24.97 25.62
C ASN A 167 -0.89 -23.68 25.24
N PRO A 168 -2.13 -23.48 25.71
CA PRO A 168 -2.90 -22.26 25.44
C PRO A 168 -2.19 -20.96 25.83
N GLU A 169 -1.34 -20.99 26.86
CA GLU A 169 -0.56 -19.82 27.28
C GLU A 169 0.51 -19.43 26.25
N ALA A 170 1.05 -20.40 25.50
CA ALA A 170 1.98 -20.12 24.41
C ALA A 170 1.28 -19.39 23.25
N THR A 171 0.03 -19.77 22.93
CA THR A 171 -0.78 -19.08 21.92
C THR A 171 -1.09 -17.66 22.32
N LYS A 172 -1.49 -17.43 23.58
CA LYS A 172 -1.69 -16.07 24.13
C LYS A 172 -0.41 -15.25 24.09
N HIS A 173 0.73 -15.85 24.41
CA HIS A 173 2.03 -15.18 24.35
C HIS A 173 2.37 -14.72 22.92
N ASN A 174 2.23 -15.61 21.93
CA ASN A 174 2.42 -15.26 20.52
C ASN A 174 1.48 -14.12 20.07
N LEU A 175 0.20 -14.21 20.44
CA LEU A 175 -0.78 -13.17 20.12
C LEU A 175 -0.39 -11.84 20.75
N ARG A 176 0.11 -11.83 21.99
CA ARG A 176 0.59 -10.60 22.65
C ARG A 176 1.79 -9.99 21.93
N LEU A 177 2.77 -10.81 21.52
CA LEU A 177 3.93 -10.34 20.75
C LEU A 177 3.51 -9.76 19.40
N ALA A 178 2.60 -10.43 18.70
CA ALA A 178 2.03 -9.95 17.44
C ALA A 178 1.24 -8.65 17.65
N HIS A 179 0.40 -8.59 18.68
CA HIS A 179 -0.39 -7.43 19.04
C HIS A 179 0.51 -6.20 19.25
N ARG A 180 1.54 -6.32 20.08
CA ARG A 180 2.49 -5.23 20.29
C ARG A 180 3.17 -4.77 19.00
N GLN A 181 3.66 -5.72 18.20
CA GLN A 181 4.38 -5.41 16.97
C GLN A 181 3.49 -4.72 15.92
N PHE A 182 2.30 -5.25 15.65
CA PHE A 182 1.40 -4.74 14.62
C PHE A 182 0.64 -3.47 15.07
N SER A 183 0.37 -3.31 16.36
CA SER A 183 -0.17 -2.06 16.92
C SER A 183 0.86 -0.94 16.85
N THR A 184 2.15 -1.24 17.12
CA THR A 184 3.23 -0.24 16.96
C THR A 184 3.33 0.26 15.51
N ILE A 185 3.25 -0.64 14.53
CA ILE A 185 3.25 -0.26 13.11
C ILE A 185 2.07 0.67 12.79
N LEU A 186 0.87 0.29 13.23
CA LEU A 186 -0.34 1.08 13.01
C LEU A 186 -0.20 2.46 13.65
N LEU A 187 0.21 2.54 14.92
CA LEU A 187 0.42 3.79 15.65
C LEU A 187 1.41 4.70 14.93
N VAL A 188 2.54 4.17 14.47
CA VAL A 188 3.55 4.94 13.75
C VAL A 188 2.96 5.54 12.46
N ARG A 189 2.22 4.75 11.68
CA ARG A 189 1.56 5.27 10.47
C ARG A 189 0.54 6.35 10.79
N LEU A 190 -0.26 6.16 11.83
CA LEU A 190 -1.26 7.14 12.28
C LEU A 190 -0.63 8.46 12.75
N LEU A 191 0.43 8.40 13.57
CA LEU A 191 1.15 9.60 14.03
C LEU A 191 1.73 10.40 12.87
N VAL A 192 2.35 9.72 11.91
CA VAL A 192 2.92 10.37 10.72
C VAL A 192 1.83 10.94 9.83
N PHE A 193 0.68 10.26 9.70
CA PHE A 193 -0.45 10.77 8.95
C PHE A 193 -1.08 12.00 9.61
N LYS A 194 -1.27 12.01 10.94
CA LYS A 194 -1.72 13.18 11.69
C LYS A 194 -0.79 14.37 11.47
N ALA A 195 0.52 14.15 11.53
CA ALA A 195 1.52 15.18 11.24
C ALA A 195 1.43 15.67 9.79
N PHE A 196 1.21 14.77 8.84
CA PHE A 196 1.00 15.10 7.43
C PHE A 196 -0.26 15.97 7.25
N LEU A 197 -1.40 15.58 7.81
CA LEU A 197 -2.65 16.36 7.78
C LEU A 197 -2.47 17.75 8.39
N THR A 198 -1.70 17.86 9.47
CA THR A 198 -1.38 19.15 10.10
C THR A 198 -0.62 20.07 9.15
N ALA A 199 0.36 19.54 8.41
CA ALA A 199 1.09 20.30 7.40
C ALA A 199 0.23 20.64 6.18
N ALA A 200 -0.56 19.67 5.70
CA ALA A 200 -1.47 19.83 4.56
C ALA A 200 -2.55 20.88 4.82
N ALA A 201 -3.09 20.94 6.05
CA ALA A 201 -4.09 21.95 6.42
C ALA A 201 -3.55 23.39 6.37
N ALA A 202 -2.23 23.57 6.53
CA ALA A 202 -1.54 24.85 6.41
C ALA A 202 -1.17 25.21 4.95
N ALA A 203 -1.17 24.24 4.04
CA ALA A 203 -0.86 24.43 2.63
C ALA A 203 -2.08 24.95 1.83
N SER A 204 -1.81 25.62 0.71
CA SER A 204 -2.83 26.25 -0.12
C SER A 204 -3.42 25.35 -1.22
N CYS A 205 -2.90 24.13 -1.38
CA CYS A 205 -3.24 23.27 -2.52
C CYS A 205 -4.45 22.34 -2.27
N GLN A 206 -4.93 21.70 -3.35
CA GLN A 206 -6.16 20.90 -3.35
C GLN A 206 -6.00 19.57 -2.61
N SER A 207 -7.07 19.10 -1.95
CA SER A 207 -7.08 17.87 -1.15
C SER A 207 -6.64 16.61 -1.91
N ASP A 208 -6.94 16.50 -3.21
CA ASP A 208 -6.60 15.29 -3.98
C ASP A 208 -5.10 15.18 -4.24
N LYS A 209 -4.42 16.32 -4.42
CA LYS A 209 -2.95 16.32 -4.55
C LYS A 209 -2.29 15.88 -3.25
N HIS A 210 -2.86 16.25 -2.10
CA HIS A 210 -2.37 15.77 -0.80
C HIS A 210 -2.49 14.25 -0.64
N LYS A 211 -3.54 13.62 -1.15
CA LYS A 211 -3.68 12.15 -1.13
C LYS A 211 -2.60 11.46 -1.96
N GLU A 212 -2.33 11.97 -3.16
CA GLU A 212 -1.25 11.49 -4.02
C GLU A 212 0.13 11.64 -3.34
N ILE A 213 0.41 12.80 -2.73
CA ILE A 213 1.66 13.02 -1.99
C ILE A 213 1.75 12.06 -0.80
N TRP A 214 0.66 11.90 -0.03
CA TRP A 214 0.61 10.99 1.09
C TRP A 214 0.91 9.54 0.68
N LEU A 215 0.33 9.07 -0.42
CA LEU A 215 0.66 7.76 -0.99
C LEU A 215 2.14 7.69 -1.37
N LYS A 216 2.68 8.67 -2.09
CA LYS A 216 4.09 8.72 -2.48
C LYS A 216 5.03 8.62 -1.28
N LEU A 217 4.71 9.27 -0.15
CA LEU A 217 5.49 9.15 1.09
C LEU A 217 5.52 7.69 1.60
N GLN A 218 4.39 6.99 1.53
CA GLN A 218 4.28 5.58 1.93
C GLN A 218 4.98 4.62 0.97
N LEU A 219 5.11 5.00 -0.30
CA LEU A 219 5.87 4.28 -1.32
C LEU A 219 7.37 4.56 -1.28
N VAL A 220 7.83 5.35 -0.30
CA VAL A 220 9.23 5.78 -0.18
C VAL A 220 9.70 6.51 -1.45
N PHE A 221 8.78 7.26 -2.06
CA PHE A 221 9.08 8.06 -3.24
C PHE A 221 10.16 9.10 -2.90
N PRO A 222 11.15 9.32 -3.79
CA PRO A 222 12.32 10.13 -3.48
C PRO A 222 11.99 11.62 -3.51
N PHE A 223 11.58 12.17 -2.37
CA PHE A 223 11.53 13.61 -2.20
C PHE A 223 12.91 14.12 -1.74
N PRO A 224 13.58 14.98 -2.53
CA PRO A 224 14.91 15.47 -2.21
C PRO A 224 14.99 16.09 -0.80
N GLY A 225 15.98 15.67 -0.03
CA GLY A 225 16.22 16.20 1.34
C GLY A 225 15.21 15.73 2.40
N MET A 226 14.25 14.89 2.05
CA MET A 226 13.26 14.40 2.99
C MET A 226 13.71 13.11 3.68
N ARG A 227 13.61 13.09 5.01
CA ARG A 227 13.82 11.88 5.82
C ARG A 227 12.48 11.43 6.41
N LEU A 228 12.00 10.27 5.98
CA LEU A 228 10.77 9.69 6.51
C LEU A 228 10.95 9.29 7.99
N PRO A 229 9.98 9.61 8.87
CA PRO A 229 10.09 9.38 10.31
C PRO A 229 9.79 7.95 10.75
N PHE A 230 9.21 7.11 9.87
CA PHE A 230 8.69 5.78 10.21
C PHE A 230 9.70 4.90 10.99
N THR A 231 10.92 4.68 10.46
CA THR A 231 11.93 3.83 11.13
C THR A 231 12.34 4.38 12.49
N GLU A 232 12.47 5.70 12.61
CA GLU A 232 12.94 6.36 13.83
C GLU A 232 11.88 6.28 14.92
N LEU A 233 10.61 6.50 14.58
CA LEU A 233 9.48 6.35 15.48
C LEU A 233 9.32 4.90 15.93
N SER A 234 9.33 3.93 15.00
CA SER A 234 9.19 2.50 15.35
C SER A 234 10.29 2.07 16.32
N LYS A 235 11.55 2.40 16.04
CA LYS A 235 12.67 2.07 16.95
C LYS A 235 12.53 2.74 18.31
N HIS A 236 12.08 4.00 18.33
CA HIS A 236 11.87 4.72 19.58
C HIS A 236 10.81 4.04 20.45
N ILE A 237 9.64 3.74 19.88
CA ILE A 237 8.53 3.10 20.61
C ILE A 237 8.92 1.69 21.04
N GLU A 238 9.53 0.89 20.16
CA GLU A 238 9.97 -0.47 20.47
C GLU A 238 11.04 -0.54 21.58
N SER A 239 11.90 0.47 21.69
CA SER A 239 12.96 0.51 22.71
C SER A 239 12.47 0.78 24.13
N ARG A 240 11.18 1.14 24.28
CA ARG A 240 10.60 1.50 25.57
C ARG A 240 9.88 0.32 26.20
N ASP A 241 10.02 0.23 27.51
CA ASP A 241 9.20 -0.66 28.34
C ASP A 241 7.86 0.00 28.65
N ILE A 242 7.05 0.20 27.61
CA ILE A 242 5.66 0.65 27.74
C ILE A 242 4.71 -0.56 27.71
N GLY A 243 3.63 -0.48 28.48
CA GLY A 243 2.57 -1.47 28.47
C GLY A 243 1.77 -1.42 27.16
N ASP A 244 1.25 -2.56 26.71
CA ASP A 244 0.53 -2.65 25.44
C ASP A 244 -0.71 -1.73 25.41
N HIS A 245 -1.41 -1.57 26.55
CA HIS A 245 -2.53 -0.63 26.71
C HIS A 245 -2.17 0.84 26.38
N VAL A 246 -0.93 1.26 26.64
CA VAL A 246 -0.49 2.64 26.32
C VAL A 246 -0.44 2.86 24.81
N ILE A 247 -0.07 1.82 24.05
CA ILE A 247 -0.07 1.85 22.59
C ILE A 247 -1.52 1.90 22.09
N ASP A 248 -2.40 1.11 22.68
CA ASP A 248 -3.82 1.02 22.31
C ASP A 248 -4.57 2.35 22.57
N ASP A 249 -4.32 2.97 23.73
CA ASP A 249 -4.85 4.28 24.09
C ASP A 249 -4.33 5.36 23.13
N ALA A 250 -3.04 5.32 22.78
CA ALA A 250 -2.46 6.26 21.82
C ALA A 250 -3.04 6.10 20.41
N ILE A 251 -3.28 4.86 19.96
CA ILE A 251 -3.96 4.60 18.68
C ILE A 251 -5.36 5.21 18.72
N SER A 252 -6.10 5.00 19.81
CA SER A 252 -7.46 5.52 19.98
C SER A 252 -7.52 7.05 19.99
N GLU A 253 -6.60 7.71 20.70
CA GLU A 253 -6.50 9.18 20.71
C GLU A 253 -6.19 9.72 19.32
N VAL A 254 -5.15 9.19 18.66
CA VAL A 254 -4.72 9.68 17.34
C VAL A 254 -5.79 9.44 16.28
N LEU A 255 -6.51 8.30 16.33
CA LEU A 255 -7.64 8.03 15.43
C LEU A 255 -8.78 9.02 15.62
N SER A 256 -9.11 9.37 16.87
CA SER A 256 -10.15 10.37 17.17
C SER A 256 -9.81 11.71 16.56
N GLU A 257 -8.55 12.15 16.69
CA GLU A 257 -8.08 13.42 16.12
C GLU A 257 -8.01 13.39 14.59
N ILE A 258 -7.55 12.27 14.00
CA ILE A 258 -7.59 12.08 12.54
C ILE A 258 -9.03 12.17 12.07
N CYS A 259 -9.99 11.49 12.70
CA CYS A 259 -11.39 11.52 12.25
C CYS A 259 -12.06 12.88 12.47
N ALA A 260 -11.60 13.67 13.44
CA ALA A 260 -12.06 15.04 13.68
C ALA A 260 -11.40 16.08 12.77
N SER A 261 -10.33 15.73 12.05
CA SER A 261 -9.58 16.66 11.21
C SER A 261 -10.41 17.16 10.02
N ARG A 262 -10.19 18.42 9.59
CA ARG A 262 -10.93 19.05 8.49
C ARG A 262 -10.95 18.21 7.21
N ASP A 263 -9.82 17.61 6.86
CA ASP A 263 -9.64 16.96 5.55
C ASP A 263 -10.17 15.53 5.51
N THR A 264 -10.54 14.95 6.65
CA THR A 264 -10.98 13.54 6.81
C THR A 264 -12.32 13.41 7.53
N HIS A 265 -12.82 14.48 8.16
CA HIS A 265 -14.10 14.46 8.86
C HIS A 265 -15.25 14.06 7.94
N GLY A 266 -16.01 13.04 8.36
CA GLY A 266 -17.12 12.48 7.58
C GLY A 266 -16.70 11.66 6.36
N GLN A 267 -15.39 11.51 6.11
CA GLN A 267 -14.86 10.68 5.04
C GLN A 267 -14.54 9.27 5.55
N ARG A 268 -14.58 8.32 4.63
CA ARG A 268 -14.09 6.97 4.85
C ARG A 268 -12.59 6.91 4.61
N LEU A 269 -11.88 6.22 5.50
CA LEU A 269 -10.45 5.95 5.40
C LEU A 269 -10.22 4.51 4.96
N PHE A 270 -9.14 4.26 4.22
CA PHE A 270 -8.85 2.93 3.70
C PHE A 270 -7.54 2.36 4.23
N ILE A 271 -7.48 1.04 4.39
CA ILE A 271 -6.24 0.29 4.57
C ILE A 271 -6.08 -0.63 3.37
N ALA A 272 -5.13 -0.30 2.49
CA ALA A 272 -4.72 -1.16 1.40
C ALA A 272 -3.56 -2.04 1.89
N LEU A 273 -3.78 -3.35 1.97
CA LEU A 273 -2.77 -4.33 2.33
C LEU A 273 -2.42 -5.16 1.09
N ASP A 274 -1.23 -4.96 0.56
CA ASP A 274 -0.74 -5.63 -0.65
C ASP A 274 0.11 -6.86 -0.31
N GLU A 275 0.32 -7.70 -1.33
CA GLU A 275 1.06 -8.97 -1.25
C GLU A 275 0.61 -9.85 -0.07
N ALA A 276 -0.69 -9.82 0.26
CA ALA A 276 -1.24 -10.53 1.42
C ALA A 276 -1.06 -12.06 1.32
N ASN A 277 -0.85 -12.61 0.11
CA ASN A 277 -0.40 -13.99 -0.10
C ASN A 277 0.89 -14.30 0.70
N VAL A 278 1.83 -13.37 0.82
CA VAL A 278 3.03 -13.62 1.60
C VAL A 278 2.70 -13.74 3.10
N ALA A 279 1.85 -12.86 3.63
CA ALA A 279 1.39 -12.94 5.01
C ALA A 279 0.48 -14.15 5.28
N SER A 280 -0.29 -14.64 4.30
CA SER A 280 -1.15 -15.82 4.46
C SER A 280 -0.36 -17.13 4.49
N HIS A 281 0.84 -17.15 3.89
CA HIS A 281 1.74 -18.31 3.92
C HIS A 281 2.81 -18.20 5.01
N SER A 282 3.03 -17.01 5.54
CA SER A 282 3.98 -16.78 6.63
C SER A 282 3.38 -17.14 7.99
N LEU A 283 4.20 -17.78 8.83
CA LEU A 283 3.80 -18.15 10.20
C LEU A 283 2.45 -18.88 10.22
N ASN A 284 2.24 -19.76 9.22
CA ASN A 284 0.94 -20.35 8.86
C ASN A 284 0.27 -21.18 9.97
N ARG A 285 1.03 -21.51 11.01
CA ARG A 285 0.56 -22.25 12.19
C ARG A 285 0.94 -21.58 13.50
N ALA A 286 1.32 -20.30 13.48
CA ALA A 286 1.82 -19.60 14.66
C ALA A 286 0.72 -19.00 15.55
N PHE A 287 -0.55 -19.15 15.16
CA PHE A 287 -1.71 -18.70 15.93
C PHE A 287 -2.79 -19.78 15.90
N MET A 288 -3.70 -19.74 16.87
CA MET A 288 -4.79 -20.71 17.03
C MET A 288 -6.06 -20.01 17.50
N ASP A 289 -7.22 -20.44 17.00
CA ASP A 289 -8.53 -19.97 17.45
C ASP A 289 -9.05 -20.78 18.67
N ASN A 290 -10.26 -20.48 19.12
CA ASN A 290 -10.85 -21.13 20.30
C ASN A 290 -11.25 -22.59 20.00
N GLU A 291 -11.44 -22.91 18.72
CA GLU A 291 -11.78 -24.22 18.19
C GLU A 291 -10.53 -25.10 17.98
N GLY A 292 -9.33 -24.55 18.18
CA GLY A 292 -8.06 -25.25 18.04
C GLY A 292 -7.49 -25.27 16.62
N ASN A 293 -8.10 -24.53 15.68
CA ASN A 293 -7.60 -24.42 14.32
C ASN A 293 -6.45 -23.41 14.24
N CYS A 294 -5.37 -23.82 13.58
CA CYS A 294 -4.23 -22.95 13.37
C CYS A 294 -4.49 -21.97 12.21
N TYR A 295 -3.95 -20.75 12.30
CA TYR A 295 -4.10 -19.74 11.25
C TYR A 295 -2.82 -18.89 11.06
N PRO A 296 -2.63 -18.26 9.88
CA PRO A 296 -1.43 -17.51 9.54
C PRO A 296 -1.40 -16.10 10.14
N VAL A 297 -0.24 -15.44 10.05
CA VAL A 297 -0.06 -14.08 10.55
C VAL A 297 -0.99 -13.07 9.88
N LEU A 298 -1.39 -13.27 8.62
CA LEU A 298 -2.37 -12.40 7.96
C LEU A 298 -3.66 -12.24 8.79
N LYS A 299 -4.24 -13.36 9.26
CA LYS A 299 -5.49 -13.32 10.04
C LYS A 299 -5.26 -12.65 11.40
N ALA A 300 -4.08 -12.81 12.01
CA ALA A 300 -3.72 -12.09 13.22
C ALA A 300 -3.63 -10.56 13.00
N ILE A 301 -2.96 -10.12 11.92
CA ILE A 301 -2.84 -8.71 11.55
C ILE A 301 -4.21 -8.08 11.38
N LEU A 302 -5.07 -8.71 10.57
CA LEU A 302 -6.43 -8.20 10.33
C LEU A 302 -7.25 -8.12 11.61
N ARG A 303 -7.21 -9.16 12.47
CA ARG A 303 -7.88 -9.12 13.79
C ARG A 303 -7.43 -7.97 14.67
N ILE A 304 -6.12 -7.78 14.80
CA ILE A 304 -5.53 -6.73 15.64
C ILE A 304 -5.94 -5.35 15.11
N TRP A 305 -5.80 -5.12 13.81
CA TRP A 305 -6.12 -3.82 13.21
C TRP A 305 -7.63 -3.54 13.19
N THR A 306 -8.47 -4.52 12.86
CA THR A 306 -9.93 -4.38 12.96
C THR A 306 -10.35 -4.07 14.40
N GLY A 307 -9.71 -4.70 15.40
CA GLY A 307 -9.94 -4.41 16.81
C GLY A 307 -9.72 -2.94 17.19
N HIS A 308 -8.64 -2.34 16.70
CA HIS A 308 -8.32 -0.92 16.88
C HIS A 308 -9.26 0.01 16.11
N LEU A 309 -9.68 -0.40 14.92
CA LEU A 309 -10.37 0.47 13.96
C LEU A 309 -11.90 0.36 13.98
N LYS A 310 -12.47 -0.60 14.71
CA LYS A 310 -13.91 -0.94 14.72
C LYS A 310 -14.87 0.23 14.95
N ASN A 311 -14.43 1.28 15.65
CA ASN A 311 -15.24 2.45 16.00
C ASN A 311 -15.02 3.64 15.05
N TYR A 312 -14.21 3.45 14.00
CA TYR A 312 -13.79 4.49 13.07
C TYR A 312 -14.18 4.09 11.64
N PRO A 313 -14.33 5.05 10.71
CA PRO A 313 -14.82 4.79 9.36
C PRO A 313 -13.71 4.22 8.46
N PHE A 314 -13.07 3.14 8.88
CA PHE A 314 -12.03 2.45 8.12
C PHE A 314 -12.60 1.31 7.28
N THR A 315 -11.95 1.03 6.16
CA THR A 315 -12.27 -0.10 5.29
C THR A 315 -11.01 -0.72 4.72
N PHE A 316 -10.95 -2.05 4.72
CA PHE A 316 -9.83 -2.82 4.24
C PHE A 316 -9.97 -3.18 2.75
N VAL A 317 -8.87 -3.08 2.03
CA VAL A 317 -8.70 -3.70 0.71
C VAL A 317 -7.43 -4.54 0.77
N VAL A 318 -7.59 -5.86 0.88
CA VAL A 318 -6.50 -6.82 1.08
C VAL A 318 -6.25 -7.53 -0.25
N ALA A 319 -5.15 -7.22 -0.91
CA ALA A 319 -4.80 -7.76 -2.21
C ALA A 319 -3.74 -8.87 -2.11
N GLY A 320 -3.89 -9.90 -2.94
CA GLY A 320 -2.91 -10.97 -3.03
C GLY A 320 -3.12 -11.85 -4.26
N THR A 321 -2.15 -12.73 -4.55
CA THR A 321 -2.26 -13.72 -5.63
C THR A 321 -3.07 -14.94 -5.21
N GLU A 322 -2.87 -15.39 -3.97
CA GLU A 322 -3.54 -16.53 -3.38
C GLU A 322 -3.77 -16.27 -1.88
N ILE A 323 -5.01 -15.96 -1.51
CA ILE A 323 -5.45 -15.82 -0.12
C ILE A 323 -6.43 -16.97 0.15
N PRO A 324 -6.13 -17.90 1.07
CA PRO A 324 -6.98 -19.07 1.27
C PRO A 324 -8.32 -18.67 1.92
N SER A 325 -9.42 -18.71 1.15
CA SER A 325 -10.74 -18.28 1.61
C SER A 325 -11.24 -19.06 2.83
N HIS A 326 -10.92 -20.35 2.92
CA HIS A 326 -11.29 -21.19 4.06
C HIS A 326 -10.82 -20.68 5.43
N LEU A 327 -9.78 -19.83 5.46
CA LEU A 327 -9.31 -19.19 6.70
C LEU A 327 -10.23 -18.05 7.17
N PHE A 328 -11.08 -17.55 6.29
CA PHE A 328 -11.96 -16.39 6.45
C PHE A 328 -13.43 -16.73 6.14
N ASN A 329 -13.83 -18.00 6.34
CA ASN A 329 -15.20 -18.47 6.11
C ASN A 329 -16.11 -18.37 7.35
N ASP A 330 -15.64 -17.75 8.44
CA ASP A 330 -16.48 -17.55 9.63
C ASP A 330 -17.41 -16.36 9.40
N ASP A 331 -18.71 -16.64 9.27
CA ASP A 331 -19.76 -15.65 9.02
C ASP A 331 -19.83 -14.55 10.08
N LEU A 332 -19.43 -14.85 11.33
CA LEU A 332 -19.50 -13.87 12.43
C LEU A 332 -18.43 -12.78 12.30
N GLU A 333 -17.25 -13.14 11.80
CA GLU A 333 -16.09 -12.23 11.74
C GLU A 333 -15.85 -11.70 10.32
N TRP A 334 -16.09 -12.53 9.30
CA TRP A 334 -15.73 -12.26 7.91
C TRP A 334 -16.92 -12.30 6.95
N GLY A 335 -18.14 -12.58 7.42
CA GLY A 335 -19.32 -12.76 6.57
C GLY A 335 -19.68 -11.54 5.70
N GLU A 336 -19.33 -10.33 6.16
CA GLU A 336 -19.54 -9.08 5.42
C GLU A 336 -18.40 -8.74 4.43
N TRP A 337 -17.31 -9.51 4.45
CA TRP A 337 -16.17 -9.27 3.56
C TRP A 337 -16.49 -9.72 2.14
N ARG A 338 -16.19 -8.85 1.19
CA ARG A 338 -16.36 -9.13 -0.24
C ARG A 338 -15.12 -9.81 -0.80
N TRP A 339 -15.31 -10.84 -1.60
CA TRP A 339 -14.27 -11.38 -2.47
C TRP A 339 -14.40 -10.78 -3.87
N SER A 340 -13.29 -10.29 -4.41
CA SER A 340 -13.23 -9.77 -5.78
C SER A 340 -11.96 -10.25 -6.48
N SER A 341 -12.07 -10.51 -7.77
CA SER A 341 -10.94 -10.73 -8.67
C SER A 341 -10.88 -9.68 -9.79
N ASP A 342 -11.80 -8.71 -9.76
CA ASP A 342 -11.93 -7.70 -10.82
C ASP A 342 -10.82 -6.66 -10.69
N THR A 343 -9.74 -6.88 -11.44
CA THR A 343 -8.67 -5.91 -11.65
C THR A 343 -8.87 -5.11 -12.93
N GLY A 344 -9.99 -5.35 -13.63
CA GLY A 344 -10.15 -4.99 -15.02
C GLY A 344 -9.26 -5.80 -15.97
N GLY A 345 -9.46 -5.55 -17.25
CA GLY A 345 -8.65 -6.08 -18.34
C GLY A 345 -8.71 -5.20 -19.56
N PHE A 346 -7.80 -5.46 -20.49
CA PHE A 346 -7.96 -5.04 -21.88
C PHE A 346 -8.92 -6.01 -22.57
N ASP A 347 -10.22 -5.77 -22.37
CA ASP A 347 -11.29 -6.56 -22.98
C ASP A 347 -11.66 -6.00 -24.36
N ASP A 348 -11.22 -4.78 -24.65
CA ASP A 348 -11.39 -4.09 -25.92
C ASP A 348 -10.02 -3.85 -26.59
N LYS A 349 -9.92 -4.25 -27.86
CA LYS A 349 -8.70 -4.14 -28.66
C LYS A 349 -8.32 -2.67 -28.91
N ALA A 350 -9.31 -1.80 -29.10
CA ALA A 350 -9.05 -0.37 -29.35
C ALA A 350 -8.43 0.29 -28.11
N SER A 351 -9.01 0.03 -26.94
CA SER A 351 -8.52 0.52 -25.65
C SER A 351 -7.09 0.06 -25.35
N GLN A 352 -6.74 -1.19 -25.65
CA GLN A 352 -5.36 -1.67 -25.50
C GLN A 352 -4.40 -1.00 -26.48
N ARG A 353 -4.83 -0.84 -27.74
CA ARG A 353 -4.03 -0.17 -28.76
C ARG A 353 -3.74 1.27 -28.36
N ASP A 354 -4.73 2.01 -27.87
CA ASP A 354 -4.56 3.39 -27.42
C ASP A 354 -3.68 3.49 -26.17
N TYR A 355 -3.67 2.47 -25.31
CA TYR A 355 -2.70 2.38 -24.22
C TYR A 355 -1.27 2.18 -24.74
N ILE A 356 -1.05 1.19 -25.62
CA ILE A 356 0.28 0.84 -26.15
C ILE A 356 0.90 2.00 -26.93
N ARG A 357 0.09 2.68 -27.75
CA ARG A 357 0.54 3.81 -28.59
C ARG A 357 1.27 4.90 -27.82
N GLN A 358 0.92 5.11 -26.55
CA GLN A 358 1.58 6.10 -25.71
C GLN A 358 3.07 5.78 -25.49
N PHE A 359 3.46 4.51 -25.59
CA PHE A 359 4.83 4.06 -25.37
C PHE A 359 5.60 3.85 -26.67
N LEU A 360 4.95 3.94 -27.83
CA LEU A 360 5.60 3.76 -29.13
C LEU A 360 5.98 5.11 -29.72
N PRO A 361 7.23 5.30 -30.19
CA PRO A 361 7.59 6.47 -30.96
C PRO A 361 6.82 6.45 -32.30
N SER A 362 6.51 7.63 -32.83
CA SER A 362 5.68 7.79 -34.03
C SER A 362 6.22 7.02 -35.25
N ILE A 363 7.55 6.90 -35.37
CA ILE A 363 8.20 6.15 -36.43
C ILE A 363 7.82 4.65 -36.40
N LEU A 364 7.86 4.04 -35.21
CA LEU A 364 7.43 2.64 -35.03
C LEU A 364 5.92 2.51 -35.11
N GLU A 365 5.16 3.45 -34.54
CA GLU A 365 3.70 3.39 -34.63
C GLU A 365 3.23 3.36 -36.10
N SER A 366 3.85 4.14 -36.98
CA SER A 366 3.46 4.21 -38.39
C SER A 366 3.96 3.04 -39.26
N SER A 367 4.90 2.23 -38.78
CA SER A 367 5.50 1.14 -39.56
C SER A 367 4.68 -0.15 -39.55
N ASP A 368 4.86 -0.99 -40.56
CA ASP A 368 4.22 -2.31 -40.66
C ASP A 368 4.63 -3.22 -39.48
N GLU A 369 5.88 -3.12 -39.03
CA GLU A 369 6.41 -3.85 -37.88
C GLU A 369 5.75 -3.42 -36.57
N GLY A 370 5.57 -2.11 -36.35
CA GLY A 370 4.92 -1.61 -35.15
C GLY A 370 3.43 -1.93 -35.11
N GLN A 371 2.74 -1.90 -36.25
CA GLN A 371 1.36 -2.38 -36.34
C GLN A 371 1.26 -3.88 -36.02
N THR A 372 2.19 -4.68 -36.55
CA THR A 372 2.30 -6.11 -36.24
C THR A 372 2.58 -6.34 -34.75
N LEU A 373 3.43 -5.54 -34.13
CA LEU A 373 3.73 -5.61 -32.70
C LEU A 373 2.48 -5.32 -31.86
N ILE A 374 1.75 -4.24 -32.14
CA ILE A 374 0.50 -3.89 -31.45
C ILE A 374 -0.50 -5.04 -31.53
N ASP A 375 -0.69 -5.61 -32.72
CA ASP A 375 -1.61 -6.74 -32.92
C ASP A 375 -1.18 -7.98 -32.15
N ARG A 376 0.13 -8.25 -32.07
CA ARG A 376 0.67 -9.35 -31.27
C ARG A 376 0.46 -9.10 -29.78
N ILE A 377 0.71 -7.89 -29.28
CA ILE A 377 0.49 -7.55 -27.87
C ILE A 377 -0.97 -7.85 -27.47
N TRP A 378 -1.94 -7.54 -28.33
CA TRP A 378 -3.34 -7.93 -28.11
C TRP A 378 -3.55 -9.43 -27.99
N LEU A 379 -2.97 -10.20 -28.89
CA LEU A 379 -3.12 -11.66 -28.86
C LEU A 379 -2.52 -12.28 -27.59
N TRP A 380 -1.39 -11.74 -27.11
CA TRP A 380 -0.63 -12.32 -25.99
C TRP A 380 -1.04 -11.78 -24.62
N LEU A 381 -1.32 -10.47 -24.52
CA LEU A 381 -1.56 -9.75 -23.27
C LEU A 381 -3.04 -9.38 -23.02
N ARG A 382 -3.97 -9.81 -23.87
CA ARG A 382 -5.41 -9.77 -23.50
C ARG A 382 -5.61 -10.62 -22.24
N GLY A 383 -6.34 -10.08 -21.26
CA GLY A 383 -6.62 -10.77 -20.00
C GLY A 383 -7.21 -12.15 -20.26
N ARG A 384 -6.65 -13.19 -19.65
CA ARG A 384 -7.09 -14.59 -19.85
C ARG A 384 -8.05 -15.09 -18.77
N CYS A 385 -8.42 -14.25 -17.81
CA CYS A 385 -9.23 -14.65 -16.66
C CYS A 385 -10.49 -13.79 -16.57
N VAL A 386 -11.60 -14.34 -17.06
CA VAL A 386 -12.95 -13.98 -16.61
C VAL A 386 -13.41 -15.17 -15.78
N GLN A 387 -13.25 -15.13 -14.46
CA GLN A 387 -14.06 -16.00 -13.61
C GLN A 387 -15.47 -15.39 -13.64
N ASN A 388 -16.30 -15.90 -14.55
CA ASN A 388 -17.74 -15.66 -14.47
C ASN A 388 -18.18 -16.11 -13.08
N SER A 389 -18.66 -15.19 -12.27
CA SER A 389 -19.52 -15.48 -11.13
C SER A 389 -20.83 -16.04 -11.66
N SER A 390 -20.80 -17.26 -12.19
CA SER A 390 -21.99 -18.01 -12.56
C SER A 390 -22.46 -18.81 -11.35
N SER A 391 -23.68 -18.46 -10.95
CA SER A 391 -24.65 -19.23 -10.15
C SER A 391 -24.34 -19.48 -8.68
N THR A 392 -24.80 -18.54 -7.85
CA THR A 392 -25.76 -18.89 -6.80
C THR A 392 -26.95 -19.67 -7.39
N LEU A 393 -27.32 -20.77 -6.73
CA LEU A 393 -28.68 -21.30 -6.47
C LEU A 393 -28.74 -22.84 -6.61
N PRO A 394 -29.60 -23.54 -5.84
CA PRO A 394 -30.24 -23.20 -4.56
C PRO A 394 -29.58 -23.88 -3.34
#